data_AF-A0A127SZC8-F1
#
_entry.id   AF-A0A127SZC8-F1
#
_cell.length_a   1.000
_cell.length_b   1.000
_cell.length_c   1.000
_cell.angle_alpha   90.00
_cell.angle_beta   90.00
_cell.angle_gamma   90.00
#
_symmetry.space_group_name_H-M   'P 1'
#
loop_
_entity.id
_entity.type
_entity.pdbx_description
1 polymer ?
#
loop_
_entity_poly.entity_id
_entity_poly.type
_entity_poly.pdbx_seq_one_letter_code
_entity_poly.pdbx_strand_id
1 'polypeptide(L)'
;MVFEKIDKNSWKRNEYFEHYFTNIPCTYSMTVKLDITQIKKKRMKLYPAMLYYLATIVNRHSEFRTTINQAGELGIYDEMIPSYTIFHEDTETFSNLWTEYVPNIEEFSRAYENDIQLYGSNHGMIGKPDVPEN
;
A
#
# COMPACT_ATOMS: atom_id res chain seq x y z
N MET A 1 1.13 9.70 -11.11
CA MET A 1 0.12 9.92 -10.07
C MET A 1 -0.18 11.40 -9.97
N VAL A 2 -1.43 11.73 -9.66
CA VAL A 2 -1.87 13.10 -9.35
C VAL A 2 -1.89 13.26 -7.83
N PHE A 3 -1.32 14.36 -7.34
CA PHE A 3 -1.38 14.73 -5.93
C PHE A 3 -2.31 15.94 -5.76
N GLU A 4 -3.45 15.72 -5.12
CA GLU A 4 -4.42 16.77 -4.84
C GLU A 4 -4.11 17.41 -3.48
N LYS A 5 -3.72 18.69 -3.50
CA LYS A 5 -3.44 19.44 -2.27
C LYS A 5 -4.72 19.65 -1.47
N ILE A 6 -4.64 19.43 -0.16
CA ILE A 6 -5.73 19.74 0.75
C ILE A 6 -5.65 21.23 1.12
N ASP A 7 -6.72 21.98 0.84
CA ASP A 7 -6.90 23.32 1.39
C ASP A 7 -7.32 23.24 2.86
N LYS A 8 -6.38 23.54 3.77
CA LYS A 8 -6.61 23.52 5.21
C LYS A 8 -7.73 24.46 5.68
N ASN A 9 -8.02 25.54 4.94
CA ASN A 9 -9.06 26.49 5.34
C ASN A 9 -10.47 25.92 5.17
N SER A 10 -10.67 25.02 4.19
CA SER A 10 -11.95 24.38 3.91
C SER A 10 -12.04 22.94 4.42
N TRP A 11 -10.92 22.36 4.86
CA TRP A 11 -10.88 20.99 5.31
C TRP A 11 -11.47 20.81 6.71
N LYS A 12 -12.63 20.14 6.78
CA LYS A 12 -13.37 19.86 8.04
C LYS A 12 -12.53 19.17 9.12
N ARG A 13 -11.47 18.45 8.75
CA ARG A 13 -10.58 17.74 9.69
C ARG A 13 -9.36 18.54 10.12
N ASN A 14 -9.20 19.79 9.70
CA ASN A 14 -7.99 20.57 9.95
C ASN A 14 -7.62 20.66 11.44
N GLU A 15 -8.58 20.98 12.32
CA GLU A 15 -8.35 21.05 13.77
C GLU A 15 -7.84 19.70 14.33
N TYR A 16 -8.49 18.60 13.95
CA TYR A 16 -8.11 17.25 14.39
C TYR A 16 -6.76 16.82 13.83
N PHE A 17 -6.48 17.16 12.56
CA PHE A 17 -5.19 16.90 11.94
C PHE A 17 -4.08 17.63 12.70
N GLU A 18 -4.22 18.93 12.96
CA GLU A 18 -3.21 19.69 13.73
C GLU A 18 -3.03 19.12 15.14
N HIS A 19 -4.11 18.72 15.80
CA HIS A 19 -4.02 18.12 17.12
C HIS A 19 -3.23 16.81 17.11
N TYR A 20 -3.56 15.87 16.22
CA TYR A 20 -2.94 14.53 16.21
C TYR A 20 -1.66 14.43 15.38
N PHE A 21 -1.36 15.42 14.53
CA PHE A 21 -0.13 15.45 13.75
C PHE A 21 0.97 16.26 14.45
N THR A 22 0.61 17.39 15.07
CA THR A 22 1.58 18.33 15.66
C THR A 22 1.60 18.26 17.18
N ASN A 23 0.45 18.37 17.83
CA ASN A 23 0.38 18.58 19.29
C ASN A 23 0.54 17.28 20.08
N ILE A 24 -0.16 16.22 19.67
CA ILE A 24 -0.16 14.90 20.31
C ILE A 24 -0.06 13.80 19.22
N PRO A 25 1.14 13.62 18.62
CA PRO A 25 1.37 12.53 17.66
C PRO A 25 1.02 11.17 18.25
N CYS A 26 0.08 10.46 17.64
CA CYS A 26 -0.34 9.14 18.10
C CYS A 26 -0.77 8.23 16.95
N THR A 27 -0.62 6.91 17.16
CA THR A 27 -1.10 5.86 16.27
C THR A 27 -1.83 4.79 17.09
N TYR A 28 -2.68 4.01 16.43
CA TYR A 28 -3.35 2.86 17.04
C TYR A 28 -3.30 1.66 16.10
N SER A 29 -3.40 0.46 16.67
CA SER A 29 -3.46 -0.79 15.93
C SER A 29 -4.62 -1.64 16.44
N MET A 30 -5.23 -2.41 15.55
CA MET A 30 -6.24 -3.41 15.91
C MET A 30 -6.02 -4.71 15.12
N THR A 31 -6.42 -5.82 15.73
CA THR A 31 -6.37 -7.15 15.11
C THR A 31 -7.78 -7.71 15.00
N VAL A 32 -8.13 -8.22 13.82
CA VAL A 32 -9.40 -8.89 13.57
C VAL A 32 -9.16 -10.25 12.94
N LYS A 33 -10.05 -11.21 13.23
CA LYS A 33 -10.07 -12.48 12.51
C LYS A 33 -10.91 -12.30 11.24
N LEU A 34 -10.26 -12.33 10.09
CA LEU A 34 -10.92 -12.22 8.80
C LEU A 34 -11.26 -13.61 8.24
N ASP A 35 -12.49 -13.81 7.81
CA ASP A 35 -12.90 -15.03 7.11
C ASP A 35 -12.45 -14.98 5.64
N ILE A 36 -11.48 -15.82 5.29
CA ILE A 36 -10.92 -15.95 3.94
C ILE A 36 -11.50 -17.13 3.15
N THR A 37 -12.63 -17.71 3.57
CA THR A 37 -13.24 -18.89 2.95
C THR A 37 -13.47 -18.72 1.45
N GLN A 38 -13.89 -17.53 1.00
CA GLN A 38 -14.14 -17.28 -0.42
C GLN A 38 -12.86 -17.30 -1.28
N ILE A 39 -11.74 -16.80 -0.75
CA ILE A 39 -10.42 -16.84 -1.42
C ILE A 39 -10.01 -18.30 -1.62
N LYS A 40 -10.17 -19.12 -0.57
CA LYS A 40 -9.85 -20.56 -0.62
C LYS A 40 -10.75 -21.33 -1.60
N LYS A 41 -12.06 -21.08 -1.58
CA LYS A 41 -13.03 -21.73 -2.50
C LYS A 41 -12.72 -21.42 -3.96
N LYS A 42 -12.28 -20.20 -4.25
CA LYS A 42 -11.86 -19.78 -5.59
C LYS A 42 -10.44 -20.24 -5.97
N ARG A 43 -9.73 -20.95 -5.08
CA ARG A 43 -8.36 -21.45 -5.27
C ARG A 43 -7.35 -20.35 -5.66
N MET A 44 -7.55 -19.15 -5.13
CA MET A 44 -6.66 -18.02 -5.39
C MET A 44 -5.37 -18.14 -4.58
N LYS A 45 -4.24 -17.69 -5.14
CA LYS A 45 -3.00 -17.52 -4.36
C LYS A 45 -3.24 -16.48 -3.28
N LEU A 46 -3.06 -16.87 -2.01
CA LEU A 46 -3.48 -16.06 -0.87
C LEU A 46 -2.81 -14.68 -0.84
N TYR A 47 -1.48 -14.63 -1.01
CA TYR A 47 -0.71 -13.41 -0.87
C TYR A 47 -1.10 -12.33 -1.89
N PRO A 48 -1.03 -12.56 -3.23
CA PRO A 48 -1.45 -11.55 -4.20
C PRO A 48 -2.94 -11.20 -4.11
N ALA A 49 -3.81 -12.15 -3.72
CA ALA A 49 -5.22 -11.85 -3.49
C ALA A 49 -5.42 -10.85 -2.34
N MET A 50 -4.73 -11.05 -1.22
CA MET A 50 -4.79 -10.13 -0.07
C MET A 50 -4.23 -8.75 -0.44
N LEU A 51 -3.10 -8.68 -1.15
CA LEU A 51 -2.53 -7.41 -1.63
C LEU A 51 -3.51 -6.64 -2.52
N TYR A 52 -4.13 -7.32 -3.49
CA TYR A 52 -5.14 -6.72 -4.36
C TYR A 52 -6.33 -6.16 -3.57
N TYR A 53 -6.89 -6.94 -2.65
CA TYR A 53 -8.07 -6.51 -1.89
C TYR A 53 -7.76 -5.35 -0.95
N LEU A 54 -6.59 -5.36 -0.30
CA LEU A 54 -6.13 -4.25 0.53
C LEU A 54 -5.91 -2.98 -0.31
N ALA A 55 -5.15 -3.09 -1.40
CA ALA A 55 -4.92 -1.97 -2.33
C ALA A 55 -6.23 -1.40 -2.88
N THR A 56 -7.20 -2.26 -3.20
CA THR A 56 -8.53 -1.83 -3.68
C THR A 56 -9.28 -0.99 -2.65
N ILE A 57 -9.20 -1.35 -1.36
CA ILE A 57 -9.85 -0.58 -0.29
C ILE A 57 -9.08 0.71 0.00
N VAL A 58 -7.75 0.66 0.06
CA VAL A 58 -6.90 1.86 0.21
C VAL A 58 -7.20 2.87 -0.89
N ASN A 59 -7.28 2.43 -2.14
CA ASN A 59 -7.57 3.31 -3.28
C ASN A 59 -9.00 3.88 -3.27
N ARG A 60 -9.96 3.19 -2.65
CA ARG A 60 -11.35 3.65 -2.52
C ARG A 60 -11.54 4.78 -1.51
N HIS A 61 -10.67 4.90 -0.51
CA HIS A 61 -10.86 5.77 0.65
C HIS A 61 -9.69 6.75 0.78
N SER A 62 -9.95 8.06 0.63
CA SER A 62 -8.91 9.08 0.59
C SER A 62 -8.13 9.24 1.89
N GLU A 63 -8.72 8.87 3.02
CA GLU A 63 -8.06 8.87 4.33
C GLU A 63 -6.85 7.92 4.42
N PHE A 64 -6.78 6.88 3.57
CA PHE A 64 -5.62 6.01 3.46
C PHE A 64 -4.58 6.50 2.43
N ARG A 65 -4.90 7.55 1.68
CA ARG A 65 -4.04 8.16 0.65
C ARG A 65 -3.59 9.58 1.00
N THR A 66 -4.03 10.08 2.16
CA THR A 66 -3.68 11.40 2.68
C THR A 66 -2.27 11.34 3.27
N THR A 67 -1.37 12.18 2.78
CA THR A 67 0.02 12.24 3.26
C THR A 67 0.62 13.63 3.09
N ILE A 68 1.85 13.80 3.58
CA ILE A 68 2.71 14.92 3.23
C ILE A 68 3.69 14.44 2.16
N ASN A 69 3.66 15.05 0.97
CA ASN A 69 4.56 14.67 -0.12
C ASN A 69 6.02 15.11 0.13
N GLN A 70 6.94 14.77 -0.77
CA GLN A 70 8.36 15.14 -0.63
C GLN A 70 8.61 16.66 -0.60
N ALA A 71 7.69 17.46 -1.14
CA ALA A 71 7.73 18.92 -1.09
C ALA A 71 7.20 19.51 0.22
N GLY A 72 6.78 18.69 1.19
CA GLY A 72 6.22 19.13 2.47
C GLY A 72 4.76 19.55 2.39
N GLU A 73 4.04 19.16 1.35
CA GLU A 73 2.66 19.58 1.09
C GLU A 73 1.67 18.52 1.54
N LEU A 74 0.66 18.93 2.31
CA LEU A 74 -0.45 18.06 2.72
C LEU A 74 -1.42 17.86 1.54
N GLY A 75 -1.71 16.61 1.21
CA GLY A 75 -2.59 16.28 0.10
C GLY A 75 -2.93 14.80 0.04
N ILE A 76 -3.53 14.41 -1.08
CA ILE A 76 -4.07 13.08 -1.31
C ILE A 76 -3.54 12.59 -2.66
N TYR A 77 -2.84 11.45 -2.69
CA TYR A 77 -2.52 10.79 -3.96
C TYR A 77 -3.77 10.21 -4.58
N ASP A 78 -3.97 10.32 -5.89
CA ASP A 78 -5.07 9.70 -6.63
C ASP A 78 -5.10 8.16 -6.50
N GLU A 79 -3.92 7.56 -6.40
CA GLU A 79 -3.70 6.12 -6.25
C GLU A 79 -2.58 5.83 -5.24
N MET A 80 -2.58 4.64 -4.64
CA MET A 80 -1.51 4.06 -3.82
C MET A 80 -1.12 2.70 -4.38
N ILE A 81 0.20 2.44 -4.41
CA ILE A 81 0.76 1.17 -4.89
C ILE A 81 1.05 0.27 -3.68
N PRO A 82 0.61 -1.00 -3.68
CA PRO A 82 0.95 -1.92 -2.60
C PRO A 82 2.45 -2.22 -2.59
N SER A 83 3.12 -1.89 -1.48
CA SER A 83 4.45 -2.36 -1.13
C SER A 83 4.36 -3.58 -0.21
N TYR A 84 5.13 -4.64 -0.51
CA TYR A 84 5.00 -5.94 0.14
C TYR A 84 6.34 -6.68 0.25
N THR A 85 6.41 -7.62 1.19
CA THR A 85 7.64 -8.33 1.57
C THR A 85 7.79 -9.67 0.88
N ILE A 86 8.98 -9.97 0.39
CA ILE A 86 9.40 -11.29 -0.10
C ILE A 86 10.44 -11.86 0.84
N PHE A 87 10.22 -13.09 1.31
CA PHE A 87 11.12 -13.79 2.23
C PHE A 87 12.13 -14.64 1.45
N HIS A 88 13.40 -14.56 1.86
CA HIS A 88 14.52 -15.31 1.27
C HIS A 88 14.90 -16.44 2.23
N GLU A 89 14.48 -17.67 1.93
CA GLU A 89 14.66 -18.83 2.82
C GLU A 89 16.13 -19.20 3.05
N ASP A 90 17.00 -18.92 2.08
CA ASP A 90 18.44 -19.21 2.12
C ASP A 90 19.23 -18.30 3.07
N THR A 91 18.76 -17.06 3.26
CA THR A 91 19.40 -16.07 4.13
C THR A 91 18.58 -15.70 5.37
N GLU A 92 17.33 -16.19 5.46
CA GLU A 92 16.35 -15.82 6.47
C GLU A 92 16.10 -14.31 6.56
N THR A 93 16.27 -13.61 5.43
CA THR A 93 16.03 -12.16 5.29
C THR A 93 14.79 -11.87 4.42
N PHE A 94 14.48 -10.60 4.20
CA PHE A 94 13.39 -10.20 3.30
C PHE A 94 13.75 -8.97 2.46
N SER A 95 12.99 -8.79 1.37
CA SER A 95 13.05 -7.62 0.48
C SER A 95 11.66 -7.02 0.31
N ASN A 96 11.59 -5.71 0.08
CA ASN A 96 10.37 -5.04 -0.34
C ASN A 96 10.29 -4.97 -1.86
N LEU A 97 9.14 -5.32 -2.40
CA LEU A 97 8.73 -5.13 -3.80
C LEU A 97 7.39 -4.37 -3.83
N TRP A 98 6.98 -3.97 -5.03
CA TRP A 98 5.69 -3.35 -5.27
C TRP A 98 5.20 -3.71 -6.66
N THR A 99 3.88 -3.75 -6.82
CA THR A 99 3.20 -3.99 -8.10
C THR A 99 2.19 -2.90 -8.31
N GLU A 100 2.22 -2.26 -9.48
CA GLU A 100 1.25 -1.24 -9.87
C GLU A 100 -0.18 -1.74 -9.65
N TYR A 101 -1.02 -0.90 -9.05
CA TYR A 101 -2.40 -1.25 -8.82
C TYR A 101 -3.16 -1.22 -10.14
N VAL A 102 -3.94 -2.26 -10.40
CA VAL A 102 -4.90 -2.29 -11.51
C VAL A 102 -6.24 -2.79 -10.98
N PRO A 103 -7.37 -2.17 -11.34
CA PRO A 103 -8.70 -2.53 -10.83
C PRO A 103 -9.27 -3.81 -11.47
N ASN A 104 -8.40 -4.77 -11.77
CA ASN A 104 -8.73 -6.11 -12.22
C ASN A 104 -7.79 -7.11 -11.52
N ILE A 105 -8.37 -8.11 -10.84
CA ILE A 105 -7.60 -9.01 -9.99
C ILE A 105 -6.72 -9.98 -10.78
N GLU A 106 -7.16 -10.41 -11.97
CA GLU A 106 -6.39 -11.30 -12.83
C GLU A 106 -5.17 -10.57 -13.43
N GLU A 107 -5.34 -9.32 -13.85
CA GLU A 107 -4.26 -8.46 -14.34
C GLU A 107 -3.28 -8.11 -13.22
N PHE A 108 -3.77 -7.74 -12.04
CA PHE A 108 -2.91 -7.49 -10.87
C PHE A 108 -2.11 -8.73 -10.50
N SER A 109 -2.75 -9.90 -10.47
CA SER A 109 -2.07 -11.16 -10.14
C SER A 109 -0.97 -11.49 -11.15
N ARG A 110 -1.19 -11.21 -12.44
CA ARG A 110 -0.18 -11.41 -13.50
C ARG A 110 0.98 -10.43 -13.36
N ALA A 111 0.70 -9.16 -13.07
CA ALA A 111 1.72 -8.15 -12.83
C ALA A 111 2.58 -8.50 -11.61
N TYR A 112 1.94 -8.93 -10.51
CA TYR A 112 2.62 -9.43 -9.32
C TYR A 112 3.52 -10.63 -9.66
N GLU A 113 3.03 -11.62 -10.40
CA GLU A 113 3.83 -12.80 -10.77
C GLU A 113 5.05 -12.42 -11.61
N ASN A 114 4.91 -11.46 -12.52
CA ASN A 114 6.03 -10.94 -13.28
C ASN A 114 7.06 -10.24 -12.37
N ASP A 115 6.61 -9.44 -11.40
CA ASP A 115 7.50 -8.80 -10.42
C ASP A 115 8.25 -9.84 -9.56
N ILE A 116 7.58 -10.91 -9.14
CA ILE A 116 8.25 -12.02 -8.43
C ILE A 116 9.27 -12.71 -9.32
N GLN A 117 8.95 -12.94 -10.59
CA GLN A 117 9.89 -13.61 -11.51
C GLN A 117 11.15 -12.76 -11.76
N LEU A 118 10.99 -11.44 -11.88
CA LEU A 118 12.09 -10.53 -12.20
C LEU A 118 12.92 -10.14 -10.97
N TYR A 119 12.27 -9.95 -9.83
CA TYR A 119 12.86 -9.31 -8.65
C TYR A 119 12.75 -10.14 -7.37
N GLY A 120 12.01 -11.25 -7.38
CA GLY A 120 11.76 -12.06 -6.18
C GLY A 120 12.99 -12.72 -5.58
N SER A 121 14.08 -12.87 -6.34
CA SER A 121 15.36 -13.38 -5.85
C SER A 121 16.38 -12.27 -5.53
N ASN A 122 16.03 -11.01 -5.75
CA ASN A 122 16.91 -9.90 -5.42
C ASN A 122 16.97 -9.71 -3.91
N HIS A 123 18.18 -9.78 -3.37
CA HIS A 123 18.44 -9.60 -1.95
C HIS A 123 18.61 -8.12 -1.59
N GLY A 124 18.36 -7.80 -0.33
CA GLY A 124 18.48 -6.44 0.22
C GLY A 124 17.13 -5.81 0.53
N MET A 125 17.12 -4.69 1.25
CA MET A 125 15.87 -4.07 1.73
C MET A 125 14.90 -3.67 0.60
N ILE A 126 15.45 -3.24 -0.54
CA ILE A 126 14.73 -2.82 -1.74
C ILE A 126 15.06 -3.80 -2.86
N GLY A 127 14.13 -4.68 -3.22
CA GLY A 127 14.37 -5.75 -4.21
C GLY A 127 14.06 -5.36 -5.65
N LYS A 128 13.20 -4.35 -5.85
CA LYS A 128 12.83 -3.78 -7.15
C LYS A 128 13.42 -2.36 -7.23
N PRO A 129 13.97 -1.91 -8.37
CA PRO A 129 14.41 -0.52 -8.54
C PRO A 129 13.22 0.41 -8.77
N ASP A 130 13.41 1.72 -8.56
CA ASP A 130 12.43 2.79 -8.83
C ASP A 130 11.22 2.80 -7.86
N VAL A 131 11.51 2.87 -6.56
CA VAL A 131 10.49 2.92 -5.49
C VAL A 131 9.48 4.04 -5.78
N PRO A 132 8.17 3.72 -5.85
CA PRO A 132 7.13 4.73 -6.03
C PRO A 132 7.13 5.72 -4.87
N GLU A 133 6.72 6.96 -5.16
CA GLU A 133 6.56 7.97 -4.12
C GLU A 133 5.37 7.68 -3.19
N ASN A 134 4.39 6.90 -3.67
CA ASN A 134 3.12 6.60 -3.01
C ASN A 134 3.03 5.16 -2.47
#